data_AF-A0AAV4IWN5-F1
#
_entry.id   AF-A0AAV4IWN5-F1
#
_cell.length_a   1.000
_cell.length_b   1.000
_cell.length_c   1.000
_cell.angle_alpha   90.00
_cell.angle_beta   90.00
_cell.angle_gamma   90.00
#
_symmetry.space_group_name_H-M   'P 1'
#
loop_
_entity.id
_entity.type
_entity.pdbx_description
1 polymer ?
#
loop_
_entity_poly.entity_id
_entity_poly.type
_entity_poly.pdbx_seq_one_letter_code
_entity_poly.pdbx_strand_id
1 'polypeptide(L)'
;MEANPLRFDGKVVLVTGAGNGLGKAYAIDFAERGAKVIVNDLGGSFKGVGSGSQAADKVVEEIRAKGGIAVANYDSVEFGDKVVKAALDNFGRIDVIVNNAGILRDKSFARISDDDWDIIQRVHLKGSFLISRAAWPHMKKQGYGRIIMITSTSGIFGSFGQANYSAAKLGAVGLANTLALEGIKYNIHSNAVAPIAGSRMTATIMDKETVERLKPEYVTPLVVYLGHESCKETGGVFHVGAGYFGKLRWQRSEGVMLREKNKVLKAERVRDNWHRITDFSKVTYPTAKDSSSFIIKKLKDDDLSENTSLEDINQNDPVALSKAYKAAPMEFDYTEKDAILYALGVETFDENGDKVAFNQHIDFIVGAGNFGGKKTSSAIVPVANHPSRDPDASMEEKTSIDQAALYRLSGDPNPLHIDPRFAAKGGWKTPILHGLCTFGHAVRHVMTKFANNDMSLFKCVKVRFVKPVLPGQTLRTQMWQEGRRIFFETMVQQAILVNFI
;
A
#
# COMPACT_ATOMS: atom_id res chain seq x y z
N MET A 1 15.84 -9.42 -28.09
CA MET A 1 15.48 -10.77 -27.60
C MET A 1 14.13 -11.11 -28.18
N GLU A 2 14.03 -12.12 -29.05
CA GLU A 2 12.72 -12.66 -29.43
C GLU A 2 12.10 -13.26 -28.17
N ALA A 3 11.00 -12.66 -27.70
CA ALA A 3 10.30 -13.15 -26.52
C ALA A 3 9.71 -14.52 -26.83
N ASN A 4 9.96 -15.52 -25.97
CA ASN A 4 9.30 -16.82 -26.07
C ASN A 4 7.76 -16.60 -26.14
N PRO A 5 7.09 -17.04 -27.21
CA PRO A 5 5.67 -16.77 -27.39
C PRO A 5 4.83 -17.49 -26.32
N LEU A 6 3.79 -16.83 -25.81
CA LEU A 6 2.83 -17.46 -24.90
C LEU A 6 1.97 -18.47 -25.67
N ARG A 7 2.08 -19.74 -25.30
CA ARG A 7 1.43 -20.89 -25.95
C ARG A 7 0.52 -21.64 -24.97
N PHE A 8 -0.46 -22.35 -25.50
CA PHE A 8 -1.47 -23.11 -24.77
C PHE A 8 -1.54 -24.57 -25.23
N ASP A 9 -0.44 -25.07 -25.78
CA ASP A 9 -0.35 -26.45 -26.28
C ASP A 9 -0.71 -27.44 -25.16
N GLY A 10 -1.66 -28.34 -25.47
CA GLY A 10 -2.17 -29.33 -24.52
C GLY A 10 -3.15 -28.79 -23.46
N LYS A 11 -3.48 -27.50 -23.46
CA LYS A 11 -4.48 -26.91 -22.55
C LYS A 11 -5.87 -26.92 -23.19
N VAL A 12 -6.90 -27.11 -22.35
CA VAL A 12 -8.30 -27.00 -22.72
C VAL A 12 -8.90 -25.72 -22.15
N VAL A 13 -9.43 -24.87 -23.03
CA VAL A 13 -9.97 -23.56 -22.69
C VAL A 13 -11.47 -23.53 -22.98
N LEU A 14 -12.28 -23.24 -21.95
CA LEU A 14 -13.71 -22.98 -22.09
C LEU A 14 -13.95 -21.48 -22.12
N VAL A 15 -14.61 -20.99 -23.17
CA VAL A 15 -15.09 -19.59 -23.25
C VAL A 15 -16.61 -19.61 -23.36
N THR A 16 -17.28 -19.02 -22.37
CA THR A 16 -18.74 -18.86 -22.36
C THR A 16 -19.16 -17.57 -23.09
N GLY A 17 -20.29 -17.61 -23.81
CA GLY A 17 -20.73 -16.50 -24.66
C GLY A 17 -19.72 -16.19 -25.77
N ALA A 18 -19.14 -17.23 -26.37
CA ALA A 18 -18.04 -17.14 -27.33
C ALA A 18 -18.49 -16.97 -28.79
N GLY A 19 -19.79 -16.89 -29.07
CA GLY A 19 -20.31 -16.79 -30.44
C GLY A 19 -20.10 -15.42 -31.08
N ASN A 20 -19.87 -14.36 -30.29
CA ASN A 20 -19.69 -12.99 -30.78
C ASN A 20 -18.77 -12.15 -29.87
N GLY A 21 -18.36 -10.97 -30.37
CA GLY A 21 -17.70 -9.93 -29.58
C GLY A 21 -16.42 -10.40 -28.87
N LEU A 22 -16.28 -10.02 -27.59
CA LEU A 22 -15.13 -10.35 -26.75
C LEU A 22 -14.91 -11.87 -26.62
N GLY A 23 -15.97 -12.63 -26.35
CA GLY A 23 -15.85 -14.09 -26.21
C GLY A 23 -15.31 -14.76 -27.47
N LYS A 24 -15.79 -14.33 -28.64
CA LYS A 24 -15.26 -14.80 -29.93
C LYS A 24 -13.77 -14.50 -30.08
N ALA A 25 -13.37 -13.25 -29.80
CA ALA A 25 -11.98 -12.83 -29.91
C ALA A 25 -11.06 -13.63 -28.98
N TYR A 26 -11.49 -13.92 -27.75
CA TYR A 26 -10.75 -14.77 -26.82
C TYR A 26 -10.61 -16.20 -27.35
N ALA A 27 -11.71 -16.82 -27.81
CA ALA A 27 -11.71 -18.19 -28.30
C ALA A 27 -10.76 -18.39 -29.48
N ILE A 28 -10.75 -17.45 -30.43
CA ILE A 28 -9.86 -17.46 -31.59
C ILE A 28 -8.40 -17.34 -31.16
N ASP A 29 -8.07 -16.36 -30.32
CA ASP A 29 -6.67 -16.11 -29.92
C ASP A 29 -6.10 -17.29 -29.09
N PHE A 30 -6.88 -17.87 -28.17
CA PHE A 30 -6.47 -19.08 -27.47
C PHE A 30 -6.22 -20.25 -28.43
N ALA A 31 -7.07 -20.44 -29.45
CA ALA A 31 -6.91 -21.50 -30.44
C ALA A 31 -5.68 -21.29 -31.34
N GLU A 32 -5.43 -20.06 -31.81
CA GLU A 32 -4.22 -19.70 -32.56
C GLU A 32 -2.94 -19.98 -31.73
N ARG A 33 -3.06 -19.91 -30.40
CA ARG A 33 -1.99 -20.26 -29.45
C ARG A 33 -1.93 -21.75 -29.08
N GLY A 34 -2.67 -22.63 -29.75
CA GLY A 34 -2.59 -24.09 -29.59
C GLY A 34 -3.53 -24.70 -28.54
N ALA A 35 -4.43 -23.90 -27.95
CA ALA A 35 -5.44 -24.43 -27.06
C ALA A 35 -6.47 -25.29 -27.82
N LYS A 36 -7.02 -26.30 -27.13
CA LYS A 36 -8.27 -26.96 -27.53
C LYS A 36 -9.43 -26.19 -26.90
N VAL A 37 -10.31 -25.60 -27.72
CA VAL A 37 -11.30 -24.61 -27.24
C VAL A 37 -12.71 -25.17 -27.22
N ILE A 38 -13.42 -25.00 -26.11
CA ILE A 38 -14.87 -25.16 -26.04
C ILE A 38 -15.50 -23.79 -26.25
N VAL A 39 -16.20 -23.64 -27.37
CA VAL A 39 -16.94 -22.44 -27.75
C VAL A 39 -18.37 -22.61 -27.26
N ASN A 40 -18.67 -22.10 -26.06
CA ASN A 40 -20.02 -22.12 -25.51
C ASN A 40 -20.78 -20.86 -25.93
N ASP A 41 -21.96 -21.00 -26.53
CA ASP A 41 -22.90 -19.90 -26.77
C ASP A 41 -24.32 -20.43 -26.90
N LEU A 42 -25.27 -19.81 -26.17
CA LEU A 42 -26.69 -20.18 -26.25
C LEU A 42 -27.33 -19.77 -27.59
N GLY A 43 -26.74 -18.80 -28.30
CA GLY A 43 -27.24 -18.26 -29.57
C GLY A 43 -28.46 -17.34 -29.44
N GLY A 44 -28.76 -16.88 -28.22
CA GLY A 44 -29.82 -15.91 -27.97
C GLY A 44 -29.44 -14.46 -28.30
N SER A 45 -30.43 -13.57 -28.22
CA SER A 45 -30.20 -12.13 -28.31
C SER A 45 -29.50 -11.57 -27.07
N PHE A 46 -28.90 -10.38 -27.18
CA PHE A 46 -28.27 -9.68 -26.05
C PHE A 46 -29.25 -9.28 -24.92
N LYS A 47 -30.56 -9.48 -25.12
CA LYS A 47 -31.61 -9.29 -24.10
C LYS A 47 -32.02 -10.60 -23.39
N GLY A 48 -31.35 -11.72 -23.68
CA GLY A 48 -31.64 -13.02 -23.09
C GLY A 48 -32.90 -13.71 -23.65
N VAL A 49 -33.19 -13.50 -24.93
CA VAL A 49 -34.34 -14.13 -25.62
C VAL A 49 -33.84 -14.97 -26.77
N GLY A 50 -34.37 -16.21 -26.88
CA GLY A 50 -34.08 -17.16 -27.94
C GLY A 50 -32.85 -18.04 -27.66
N SER A 51 -32.66 -19.04 -28.52
CA SER A 51 -31.52 -19.95 -28.53
C SER A 51 -31.24 -20.42 -29.96
N GLY A 52 -30.00 -20.81 -30.25
CA GLY A 52 -29.62 -21.36 -31.56
C GLY A 52 -28.16 -21.82 -31.61
N SER A 53 -27.84 -22.77 -32.48
CA SER A 53 -26.49 -23.33 -32.57
C SER A 53 -25.52 -22.46 -33.38
N GLN A 54 -26.05 -21.72 -34.37
CA GLN A 54 -25.25 -21.04 -35.41
C GLN A 54 -24.17 -20.09 -34.87
N ALA A 55 -24.39 -19.47 -33.71
CA ALA A 55 -23.43 -18.53 -33.14
C ALA A 55 -22.12 -19.22 -32.72
N ALA A 56 -22.23 -20.36 -32.03
CA ALA A 56 -21.07 -21.16 -31.65
C ALA A 56 -20.46 -21.88 -32.87
N ASP A 57 -21.31 -22.44 -33.75
CA ASP A 57 -20.87 -23.20 -34.93
C ASP A 57 -19.95 -22.37 -35.83
N LYS A 58 -20.33 -21.13 -36.16
CA LYS A 58 -19.54 -20.23 -37.00
C LYS A 58 -18.14 -19.95 -36.44
N VAL A 59 -18.03 -19.80 -35.12
CA VAL A 59 -16.73 -19.54 -34.47
C VAL A 59 -15.88 -20.81 -34.45
N VAL A 60 -16.48 -21.98 -34.26
CA VAL A 60 -15.77 -23.27 -34.38
C VAL A 60 -15.27 -23.49 -35.80
N GLU A 61 -16.09 -23.22 -36.81
CA GLU A 61 -15.69 -23.29 -38.23
C GLU A 61 -14.52 -22.35 -38.52
N GLU A 62 -14.58 -21.11 -38.02
CA GLU A 62 -13.50 -20.13 -38.18
C GLU A 62 -12.20 -20.58 -37.52
N ILE A 63 -12.27 -21.12 -36.29
CA ILE A 63 -11.10 -21.67 -35.59
C ILE A 63 -10.50 -22.85 -36.38
N ARG A 64 -11.33 -23.76 -36.88
CA ARG A 64 -10.87 -24.92 -37.66
C ARG A 64 -10.26 -24.50 -38.99
N ALA A 65 -10.84 -23.50 -39.66
CA ALA A 65 -10.30 -22.94 -40.90
C ALA A 65 -8.91 -22.33 -40.70
N LYS A 66 -8.60 -21.83 -39.49
CA LYS A 66 -7.28 -21.34 -39.08
C LYS A 66 -6.35 -22.45 -38.55
N GLY A 67 -6.75 -23.72 -38.63
CA GLY A 67 -5.94 -24.86 -38.17
C GLY A 67 -6.01 -25.14 -36.66
N GLY A 68 -6.89 -24.46 -35.92
CA GLY A 68 -7.11 -24.69 -34.49
C GLY A 68 -8.08 -25.84 -34.20
N ILE A 69 -8.18 -26.22 -32.92
CA ILE A 69 -9.07 -27.28 -32.44
C ILE A 69 -10.17 -26.66 -31.59
N ALA A 70 -11.42 -26.79 -32.03
CA ALA A 70 -12.57 -26.34 -31.26
C ALA A 70 -13.80 -27.24 -31.40
N VAL A 71 -14.65 -27.22 -30.36
CA VAL A 71 -15.96 -27.87 -30.30
C VAL A 71 -16.98 -26.88 -29.75
N ALA A 72 -18.19 -26.89 -30.31
CA ALA A 72 -19.28 -26.04 -29.88
C ALA A 72 -20.02 -26.65 -28.69
N ASN A 73 -20.55 -25.80 -27.81
CA ASN A 73 -21.53 -26.18 -26.82
C ASN A 73 -22.67 -25.14 -26.81
N TYR A 74 -23.91 -25.61 -26.72
CA TYR A 74 -25.11 -24.77 -26.91
C TYR A 74 -25.91 -24.58 -25.62
N ASP A 75 -25.45 -25.13 -24.51
CA ASP A 75 -26.15 -25.06 -23.24
C ASP A 75 -26.07 -23.64 -22.64
N SER A 76 -27.14 -23.23 -21.93
CA SER A 76 -27.06 -22.05 -21.07
C SER A 76 -26.02 -22.27 -19.97
N VAL A 77 -25.33 -21.20 -19.57
CA VAL A 77 -24.41 -21.21 -18.41
C VAL A 77 -25.12 -21.55 -17.08
N GLU A 78 -26.45 -21.52 -17.07
CA GLU A 78 -27.27 -22.04 -15.98
C GLU A 78 -27.17 -23.57 -15.80
N PHE A 79 -26.65 -24.28 -16.80
CA PHE A 79 -26.38 -25.72 -16.78
C PHE A 79 -24.87 -25.98 -16.82
N GLY A 80 -24.14 -25.35 -15.90
CA GLY A 80 -22.67 -25.34 -15.93
C GLY A 80 -22.01 -26.73 -15.88
N ASP A 81 -22.69 -27.73 -15.32
CA ASP A 81 -22.27 -29.14 -15.35
C ASP A 81 -22.22 -29.69 -16.79
N LYS A 82 -23.23 -29.41 -17.61
CA LYS A 82 -23.27 -29.83 -19.03
C LYS A 82 -22.19 -29.15 -19.85
N VAL A 83 -22.00 -27.84 -19.64
CA VAL A 83 -20.98 -27.06 -20.34
C VAL A 83 -19.58 -27.59 -20.02
N VAL A 84 -19.28 -27.87 -18.75
CA VAL A 84 -17.98 -28.45 -18.36
C VAL A 84 -17.85 -29.90 -18.83
N LYS A 85 -18.93 -30.69 -18.81
CA LYS A 85 -18.94 -32.05 -19.34
C LYS A 85 -18.53 -32.09 -20.81
N ALA A 86 -18.94 -31.12 -21.63
CA ALA A 86 -18.49 -31.04 -23.02
C ALA A 86 -16.95 -30.94 -23.15
N ALA A 87 -16.27 -30.22 -22.25
CA ALA A 87 -14.81 -30.16 -22.22
C ALA A 87 -14.19 -31.53 -21.87
N LEU A 88 -14.77 -32.20 -20.87
CA LEU A 88 -14.31 -33.50 -20.40
C LEU A 88 -14.53 -34.60 -21.44
N ASP A 89 -15.70 -34.67 -22.06
CA ASP A 89 -16.03 -35.68 -23.07
C ASP A 89 -15.15 -35.55 -24.32
N ASN A 90 -14.86 -34.32 -24.77
CA ASN A 90 -14.10 -34.09 -26.00
C ASN A 90 -12.59 -34.10 -25.78
N PHE A 91 -12.11 -33.59 -24.65
CA PHE A 91 -10.67 -33.34 -24.44
C PHE A 91 -10.12 -33.91 -23.13
N GLY A 92 -10.95 -34.52 -22.28
CA GLY A 92 -10.53 -35.24 -21.06
C GLY A 92 -10.11 -34.36 -19.88
N ARG A 93 -10.09 -33.03 -20.04
CA ARG A 93 -9.65 -32.07 -19.01
C ARG A 93 -10.25 -30.68 -19.21
N ILE A 94 -10.04 -29.78 -18.24
CA ILE A 94 -10.38 -28.36 -18.33
C ILE A 94 -9.33 -27.54 -17.57
N ASP A 95 -8.72 -26.56 -18.23
CA ASP A 95 -7.55 -25.84 -17.71
C ASP A 95 -7.80 -24.35 -17.49
N VAL A 96 -8.54 -23.73 -18.42
CA VAL A 96 -8.86 -22.30 -18.37
C VAL A 96 -10.35 -22.13 -18.60
N ILE A 97 -10.98 -21.26 -17.81
CA ILE A 97 -12.37 -20.87 -17.96
C ILE A 97 -12.44 -19.36 -18.06
N VAL A 98 -13.12 -18.88 -19.10
CA VAL A 98 -13.48 -17.47 -19.27
C VAL A 98 -15.00 -17.35 -19.14
N ASN A 99 -15.44 -16.90 -17.96
CA ASN A 99 -16.84 -16.61 -17.65
C ASN A 99 -17.21 -15.23 -18.24
N ASN A 100 -17.58 -15.23 -19.51
CA ASN A 100 -17.85 -14.05 -20.34
C ASN A 100 -19.34 -13.90 -20.73
N ALA A 101 -20.12 -14.98 -20.72
CA ALA A 101 -21.54 -14.92 -21.10
C ALA A 101 -22.30 -13.81 -20.36
N GLY A 102 -23.19 -13.12 -21.08
CA GLY A 102 -23.87 -11.97 -20.55
C GLY A 102 -24.97 -11.41 -21.44
N ILE A 103 -25.90 -10.70 -20.80
CA ILE A 103 -27.07 -10.05 -21.41
C ILE A 103 -27.33 -8.70 -20.73
N LEU A 104 -28.22 -7.88 -21.29
CA LEU A 104 -28.64 -6.59 -20.71
C LEU A 104 -30.16 -6.50 -20.55
N ARG A 105 -30.58 -5.92 -19.42
CA ARG A 105 -31.97 -5.57 -19.06
C ARG A 105 -31.98 -4.23 -18.34
N ASP A 106 -31.53 -3.20 -19.06
CA ASP A 106 -31.36 -1.86 -18.50
C ASP A 106 -32.72 -1.17 -18.26
N LYS A 107 -32.94 -0.74 -17.02
CA LYS A 107 -34.14 -0.04 -16.54
C LYS A 107 -33.75 0.86 -15.36
N SER A 108 -34.41 2.01 -15.23
CA SER A 108 -34.32 2.78 -13.98
C SER A 108 -34.75 1.91 -12.79
N PHE A 109 -34.17 2.15 -11.61
CA PHE A 109 -34.30 1.23 -10.46
C PHE A 109 -35.76 0.83 -10.16
N ALA A 110 -36.67 1.80 -10.08
CA ALA A 110 -38.09 1.56 -9.81
C ALA A 110 -38.86 0.80 -10.93
N ARG A 111 -38.25 0.61 -12.10
CA ARG A 111 -38.83 -0.07 -13.27
C ARG A 111 -38.17 -1.42 -13.55
N ILE A 112 -37.20 -1.85 -12.74
CA ILE A 112 -36.64 -3.19 -12.81
C ILE A 112 -37.72 -4.15 -12.30
N SER A 113 -38.21 -5.03 -13.18
CA SER A 113 -39.08 -6.13 -12.78
C SER A 113 -38.27 -7.26 -12.12
N ASP A 114 -38.94 -8.15 -11.40
CA ASP A 114 -38.30 -9.34 -10.82
C ASP A 114 -37.64 -10.20 -11.90
N ASP A 115 -38.28 -10.34 -13.07
CA ASP A 115 -37.69 -11.05 -14.22
C ASP A 115 -36.43 -10.37 -14.77
N ASP A 116 -36.44 -9.04 -14.86
CA ASP A 116 -35.26 -8.27 -15.30
C ASP A 116 -34.11 -8.39 -14.30
N TRP A 117 -34.40 -8.49 -12.99
CA TRP A 117 -33.40 -8.74 -11.97
C TRP A 117 -32.86 -10.17 -12.06
N ASP A 118 -33.76 -11.15 -12.01
CA ASP A 118 -33.40 -12.55 -11.87
C ASP A 118 -32.64 -13.07 -13.08
N ILE A 119 -33.06 -12.73 -14.31
CA ILE A 119 -32.36 -13.21 -15.50
C ILE A 119 -30.91 -12.72 -15.55
N ILE A 120 -30.66 -11.48 -15.10
CA ILE A 120 -29.32 -10.91 -15.02
C ILE A 120 -28.49 -11.64 -13.97
N GLN A 121 -29.04 -11.90 -12.78
CA GLN A 121 -28.32 -12.66 -11.75
C GLN A 121 -28.05 -14.11 -12.19
N ARG A 122 -29.03 -14.77 -12.82
CA ARG A 122 -28.93 -16.16 -13.27
C ARG A 122 -27.85 -16.34 -14.33
N VAL A 123 -27.81 -15.48 -15.34
CA VAL A 123 -26.82 -15.59 -16.44
C VAL A 123 -25.43 -15.15 -15.97
N HIS A 124 -25.30 -14.01 -15.32
CA HIS A 124 -23.98 -13.44 -15.03
C HIS A 124 -23.33 -14.07 -13.80
N LEU A 125 -23.96 -13.96 -12.63
CA LEU A 125 -23.33 -14.34 -11.37
C LEU A 125 -23.50 -15.83 -11.10
N LYS A 126 -24.75 -16.32 -11.12
CA LYS A 126 -25.05 -17.74 -10.87
C LYS A 126 -24.44 -18.62 -11.97
N GLY A 127 -24.54 -18.23 -13.23
CA GLY A 127 -23.90 -18.95 -14.35
C GLY A 127 -22.39 -19.11 -14.16
N SER A 128 -21.69 -18.00 -13.88
CA SER A 128 -20.25 -18.04 -13.59
C SER A 128 -19.89 -18.93 -12.39
N PHE A 129 -20.71 -18.90 -11.34
CA PHE A 129 -20.59 -19.80 -10.19
C PHE A 129 -20.76 -21.27 -10.60
N LEU A 130 -21.81 -21.60 -11.36
CA LEU A 130 -22.13 -22.98 -11.75
C LEU A 130 -21.05 -23.59 -12.63
N ILE A 131 -20.55 -22.84 -13.62
CA ILE A 131 -19.44 -23.24 -14.48
C ILE A 131 -18.17 -23.48 -13.65
N SER A 132 -17.78 -22.50 -12.84
CA SER A 132 -16.57 -22.58 -12.03
C SER A 132 -16.64 -23.72 -11.02
N ARG A 133 -17.80 -23.92 -10.38
CA ARG A 133 -18.08 -25.02 -9.45
C ARG A 133 -17.96 -26.38 -10.13
N ALA A 134 -18.52 -26.53 -11.33
CA ALA A 134 -18.46 -27.80 -12.07
C ALA A 134 -17.02 -28.18 -12.45
N ALA A 135 -16.19 -27.20 -12.83
CA ALA A 135 -14.80 -27.45 -13.20
C ALA A 135 -13.83 -27.60 -12.00
N TRP A 136 -14.17 -27.02 -10.84
CA TRP A 136 -13.29 -26.93 -9.67
C TRP A 136 -12.68 -28.28 -9.24
N PRO A 137 -13.44 -29.39 -9.12
CA PRO A 137 -12.88 -30.67 -8.72
C PRO A 137 -11.81 -31.18 -9.69
N HIS A 138 -11.97 -30.91 -11.00
CA HIS A 138 -11.04 -31.32 -12.04
C HIS A 138 -9.75 -30.50 -11.97
N MET A 139 -9.86 -29.17 -11.88
CA MET A 139 -8.71 -28.27 -11.71
C MET A 139 -7.91 -28.59 -10.43
N LYS A 140 -8.61 -28.89 -9.33
CA LYS A 140 -8.00 -29.28 -8.06
C LYS A 140 -7.25 -30.62 -8.18
N LYS A 141 -7.87 -31.63 -8.81
CA LYS A 141 -7.25 -32.95 -8.99
C LYS A 141 -5.97 -32.88 -9.84
N GLN A 142 -5.93 -32.04 -10.86
CA GLN A 142 -4.77 -31.90 -11.75
C GLN A 142 -3.70 -30.91 -11.27
N GLY A 143 -3.96 -30.11 -10.21
CA GLY A 143 -3.03 -29.12 -9.70
C GLY A 143 -2.79 -27.93 -10.64
N TYR A 144 -3.80 -27.56 -11.45
CA TYR A 144 -3.74 -26.42 -12.36
C TYR A 144 -5.15 -25.91 -12.69
N GLY A 145 -5.34 -24.59 -12.63
CA GLY A 145 -6.53 -23.94 -13.16
C GLY A 145 -6.37 -22.44 -13.33
N ARG A 146 -7.04 -21.85 -14.31
CA ARG A 146 -7.16 -20.39 -14.49
C ARG A 146 -8.61 -20.01 -14.72
N ILE A 147 -9.14 -19.11 -13.91
CA ILE A 147 -10.55 -18.70 -13.95
C ILE A 147 -10.61 -17.18 -14.13
N ILE A 148 -11.15 -16.74 -15.27
CA ILE A 148 -11.32 -15.33 -15.59
C ILE A 148 -12.80 -14.99 -15.46
N MET A 149 -13.11 -14.01 -14.60
CA MET A 149 -14.45 -13.47 -14.42
C MET A 149 -14.58 -12.15 -15.17
N ILE A 150 -15.54 -12.02 -16.08
CA ILE A 150 -15.81 -10.74 -16.75
C ILE A 150 -16.77 -9.89 -15.89
N THR A 151 -16.20 -8.89 -15.22
CA THR A 151 -16.93 -7.83 -14.53
C THR A 151 -17.20 -6.65 -15.48
N SER A 152 -17.41 -5.43 -14.97
CA SER A 152 -17.58 -4.20 -15.75
C SER A 152 -17.28 -2.96 -14.92
N THR A 153 -17.02 -1.83 -15.58
CA THR A 153 -16.95 -0.51 -14.92
C THR A 153 -18.28 -0.14 -14.28
N SER A 154 -19.43 -0.50 -14.88
CA SER A 154 -20.75 -0.35 -14.25
C SER A 154 -20.86 -1.11 -12.94
N GLY A 155 -20.23 -2.29 -12.82
CA GLY A 155 -20.16 -3.04 -11.56
C GLY A 155 -19.29 -2.34 -10.52
N ILE A 156 -18.11 -1.86 -10.93
CA ILE A 156 -17.12 -1.27 -10.01
C ILE A 156 -17.55 0.12 -9.51
N PHE A 157 -18.06 0.97 -10.40
CA PHE A 157 -18.32 2.39 -10.12
C PHE A 157 -19.82 2.74 -10.07
N GLY A 158 -20.68 1.81 -10.47
CA GLY A 158 -22.11 2.09 -10.70
C GLY A 158 -22.36 2.67 -12.10
N SER A 159 -23.61 2.53 -12.56
CA SER A 159 -24.09 3.14 -13.80
C SER A 159 -25.61 3.34 -13.71
N PHE A 160 -26.11 4.48 -14.20
CA PHE A 160 -27.53 4.79 -14.14
C PHE A 160 -28.33 3.75 -14.95
N GLY A 161 -29.42 3.25 -14.36
CA GLY A 161 -30.32 2.29 -15.03
C GLY A 161 -29.81 0.85 -15.12
N GLN A 162 -28.74 0.51 -14.40
CA GLN A 162 -28.09 -0.81 -14.47
C GLN A 162 -27.96 -1.50 -13.10
N ALA A 163 -28.84 -1.25 -12.13
CA ALA A 163 -28.68 -1.76 -10.77
C ALA A 163 -28.57 -3.30 -10.70
N ASN A 164 -29.39 -4.02 -11.46
CA ASN A 164 -29.33 -5.48 -11.62
C ASN A 164 -27.96 -5.93 -12.18
N TYR A 165 -27.51 -5.30 -13.26
CA TYR A 165 -26.26 -5.63 -13.94
C TYR A 165 -25.03 -5.29 -13.09
N SER A 166 -24.99 -4.09 -12.50
CA SER A 166 -23.93 -3.65 -11.60
C SER A 166 -23.79 -4.59 -10.40
N ALA A 167 -24.91 -4.99 -9.77
CA ALA A 167 -24.90 -5.95 -8.68
C ALA A 167 -24.30 -7.30 -9.10
N ALA A 168 -24.72 -7.84 -10.25
CA ALA A 168 -24.19 -9.11 -10.75
C ALA A 168 -22.68 -9.02 -11.08
N LYS A 169 -22.26 -7.93 -11.73
CA LYS A 169 -20.87 -7.73 -12.16
C LYS A 169 -19.92 -7.47 -11.00
N LEU A 170 -20.33 -6.75 -9.97
CA LEU A 170 -19.51 -6.60 -8.76
C LEU A 170 -19.53 -7.89 -7.92
N GLY A 171 -20.65 -8.62 -7.92
CA GLY A 171 -20.74 -9.96 -7.33
C GLY A 171 -19.72 -10.93 -7.94
N ALA A 172 -19.44 -10.84 -9.24
CA ALA A 172 -18.41 -11.64 -9.89
C ALA A 172 -16.99 -11.33 -9.38
N VAL A 173 -16.71 -10.08 -8.97
CA VAL A 173 -15.45 -9.72 -8.29
C VAL A 173 -15.38 -10.38 -6.91
N GLY A 174 -16.46 -10.34 -6.13
CA GLY A 174 -16.55 -11.03 -4.84
C GLY A 174 -16.33 -12.55 -4.95
N LEU A 175 -16.92 -13.17 -5.98
CA LEU A 175 -16.70 -14.58 -6.28
C LEU A 175 -15.24 -14.86 -6.66
N ALA A 176 -14.65 -14.07 -7.56
CA ALA A 176 -13.24 -14.21 -7.96
C ALA A 176 -12.28 -14.10 -6.76
N ASN A 177 -12.52 -13.14 -5.86
CA ASN A 177 -11.70 -12.94 -4.66
C ASN A 177 -11.67 -14.19 -3.78
N THR A 178 -12.81 -14.85 -3.59
CA THR A 178 -12.90 -16.06 -2.75
C THR A 178 -12.26 -17.26 -3.45
N LEU A 179 -12.54 -17.46 -4.74
CA LEU A 179 -11.91 -18.53 -5.53
C LEU A 179 -10.39 -18.40 -5.59
N ALA A 180 -9.86 -17.17 -5.66
CA ALA A 180 -8.42 -16.92 -5.60
C ALA A 180 -7.78 -17.43 -4.30
N LEU A 181 -8.45 -17.22 -3.16
CA LEU A 181 -7.97 -17.67 -1.86
C LEU A 181 -8.08 -19.19 -1.69
N GLU A 182 -9.20 -19.78 -2.09
CA GLU A 182 -9.40 -21.24 -1.99
C GLU A 182 -8.52 -22.04 -2.96
N GLY A 183 -8.18 -21.45 -4.10
CA GLY A 183 -7.47 -22.08 -5.22
C GLY A 183 -5.95 -22.06 -5.12
N ILE A 184 -5.38 -21.12 -4.35
CA ILE A 184 -3.94 -20.83 -4.39
C ILE A 184 -3.06 -22.05 -4.10
N LYS A 185 -3.45 -22.88 -3.11
CA LYS A 185 -2.72 -24.12 -2.76
C LYS A 185 -2.77 -25.22 -3.81
N TYR A 186 -3.66 -25.11 -4.78
CA TYR A 186 -3.84 -26.06 -5.88
C TYR A 186 -3.39 -25.49 -7.22
N ASN A 187 -2.68 -24.34 -7.23
CA ASN A 187 -2.30 -23.62 -8.45
C ASN A 187 -3.52 -23.30 -9.35
N ILE A 188 -4.63 -22.94 -8.70
CA ILE A 188 -5.84 -22.42 -9.34
C ILE A 188 -5.87 -20.92 -9.09
N HIS A 189 -5.78 -20.12 -10.15
CA HIS A 189 -5.84 -18.66 -10.05
C HIS A 189 -7.18 -18.14 -10.52
N SER A 190 -7.71 -17.13 -9.85
CA SER A 190 -8.94 -16.45 -10.28
C SER A 190 -8.74 -14.94 -10.33
N ASN A 191 -9.10 -14.32 -11.45
CA ASN A 191 -8.96 -12.88 -11.66
C ASN A 191 -10.22 -12.31 -12.31
N ALA A 192 -10.48 -11.02 -12.09
CA ALA A 192 -11.60 -10.30 -12.68
C ALA A 192 -11.12 -9.25 -13.70
N VAL A 193 -11.84 -9.12 -14.81
CA VAL A 193 -11.54 -8.17 -15.88
C VAL A 193 -12.78 -7.34 -16.15
N ALA A 194 -12.65 -6.01 -16.10
CA ALA A 194 -13.61 -5.00 -16.53
C ALA A 194 -13.21 -4.51 -17.93
N PRO A 195 -13.72 -5.12 -19.01
CA PRO A 195 -13.35 -4.73 -20.36
C PRO A 195 -14.19 -3.55 -20.85
N ILE A 196 -13.57 -2.73 -21.71
CA ILE A 196 -14.23 -1.77 -22.58
C ILE A 196 -13.94 -2.17 -24.03
N ALA A 197 -14.97 -2.56 -24.76
CA ALA A 197 -14.91 -2.90 -26.17
C ALA A 197 -16.21 -2.53 -26.90
N GLY A 198 -16.09 -2.19 -28.17
CA GLY A 198 -17.17 -2.03 -29.13
C GLY A 198 -17.85 -3.37 -29.39
N SER A 199 -19.16 -3.40 -29.21
CA SER A 199 -20.00 -4.57 -29.44
C SER A 199 -21.45 -4.13 -29.69
N ARG A 200 -22.32 -5.09 -29.99
CA ARG A 200 -23.77 -4.85 -30.06
C ARG A 200 -24.34 -4.24 -28.77
N MET A 201 -23.73 -4.53 -27.62
CA MET A 201 -24.17 -4.00 -26.32
C MET A 201 -23.73 -2.55 -26.10
N THR A 202 -22.50 -2.20 -26.45
CA THR A 202 -21.96 -0.85 -26.19
C THR A 202 -22.39 0.18 -27.24
N ALA A 203 -22.81 -0.28 -28.43
CA ALA A 203 -23.38 0.57 -29.46
C ALA A 203 -24.69 1.28 -29.06
N THR A 204 -25.32 0.91 -27.94
CA THR A 204 -26.51 1.62 -27.43
C THR A 204 -26.16 2.91 -26.68
N ILE A 205 -24.89 3.10 -26.29
CA ILE A 205 -24.43 4.20 -25.44
C ILE A 205 -23.18 4.93 -26.00
N MET A 206 -22.60 4.45 -27.09
CA MET A 206 -21.41 5.03 -27.73
C MET A 206 -21.71 5.35 -29.19
N ASP A 207 -21.05 6.38 -29.73
CA ASP A 207 -21.09 6.66 -31.16
C ASP A 207 -20.36 5.59 -31.98
N LYS A 208 -20.65 5.55 -33.28
CA LYS A 208 -20.13 4.51 -34.19
C LYS A 208 -18.60 4.53 -34.29
N GLU A 209 -17.98 5.72 -34.35
CA GLU A 209 -16.52 5.84 -34.48
C GLU A 209 -15.83 5.28 -33.23
N THR A 210 -16.33 5.61 -32.05
CA THR A 210 -15.82 5.07 -30.78
C THR A 210 -15.96 3.55 -30.73
N VAL A 211 -17.11 2.99 -31.13
CA VAL A 211 -17.33 1.53 -31.18
C VAL A 211 -16.33 0.84 -32.11
N GLU A 212 -16.06 1.41 -33.29
CA GLU A 212 -15.12 0.83 -34.26
C GLU A 212 -13.66 0.87 -33.79
N ARG A 213 -13.30 1.87 -32.98
CA ARG A 213 -11.95 2.01 -32.40
C ARG A 213 -11.73 1.10 -31.19
N LEU A 214 -12.79 0.77 -30.45
CA LEU A 214 -12.73 -0.10 -29.26
C LEU A 214 -12.72 -1.59 -29.63
N LYS A 215 -11.73 -2.01 -30.39
CA LYS A 215 -11.63 -3.39 -30.87
C LYS A 215 -11.49 -4.41 -29.73
N PRO A 216 -12.28 -5.53 -29.73
CA PRO A 216 -12.13 -6.62 -28.76
C PRO A 216 -10.70 -7.16 -28.61
N GLU A 217 -9.93 -7.13 -29.70
CA GLU A 217 -8.54 -7.56 -29.79
C GLU A 217 -7.60 -6.76 -28.88
N TYR A 218 -8.00 -5.57 -28.44
CA TYR A 218 -7.23 -4.77 -27.47
C TYR A 218 -7.45 -5.20 -26.00
N VAL A 219 -8.42 -6.07 -25.75
CA VAL A 219 -8.69 -6.66 -24.43
C VAL A 219 -8.11 -8.08 -24.34
N THR A 220 -8.18 -8.84 -25.43
CA THR A 220 -7.79 -10.25 -25.52
C THR A 220 -6.41 -10.56 -24.91
N PRO A 221 -5.33 -9.79 -25.15
CA PRO A 221 -4.01 -10.11 -24.62
C PRO A 221 -3.95 -10.26 -23.10
N LEU A 222 -4.73 -9.47 -22.35
CA LEU A 222 -4.78 -9.57 -20.90
C LEU A 222 -5.45 -10.88 -20.47
N VAL A 223 -6.60 -11.22 -21.06
CA VAL A 223 -7.33 -12.46 -20.74
C VAL A 223 -6.47 -13.69 -21.05
N VAL A 224 -5.76 -13.65 -22.18
CA VAL A 224 -4.80 -14.69 -22.57
C VAL A 224 -3.67 -14.80 -21.56
N TYR A 225 -3.03 -13.69 -21.19
CA TYR A 225 -1.94 -13.73 -20.20
C TYR A 225 -2.43 -14.25 -18.84
N LEU A 226 -3.59 -13.81 -18.36
CA LEU A 226 -4.19 -14.32 -17.10
C LEU A 226 -4.54 -15.82 -17.18
N GLY A 227 -4.82 -16.34 -18.37
CA GLY A 227 -5.03 -17.77 -18.62
C GLY A 227 -3.75 -18.59 -18.74
N HIS A 228 -2.59 -17.96 -18.89
CA HIS A 228 -1.33 -18.64 -19.16
C HIS A 228 -0.69 -19.21 -17.88
N GLU A 229 0.09 -20.29 -18.03
CA GLU A 229 0.69 -21.00 -16.89
C GLU A 229 1.81 -20.21 -16.20
N SER A 230 2.51 -19.34 -16.95
CA SER A 230 3.53 -18.45 -16.39
C SER A 230 2.95 -17.33 -15.52
N CYS A 231 1.67 -16.99 -15.69
CA CYS A 231 1.05 -15.91 -14.92
C CYS A 231 0.83 -16.33 -13.47
N LYS A 232 1.40 -15.54 -12.55
CA LYS A 232 1.32 -15.74 -11.09
C LYS A 232 0.24 -14.90 -10.43
N GLU A 233 -0.49 -14.10 -11.20
CA GLU A 233 -1.53 -13.21 -10.68
C GLU A 233 -2.78 -14.01 -10.27
N THR A 234 -3.30 -13.72 -9.08
CA THR A 234 -4.57 -14.24 -8.57
C THR A 234 -5.19 -13.21 -7.63
N GLY A 235 -6.52 -13.09 -7.63
CA GLY A 235 -7.25 -12.05 -6.88
C GLY A 235 -7.13 -10.65 -7.48
N GLY A 236 -6.61 -10.52 -8.71
CA GLY A 236 -6.49 -9.25 -9.41
C GLY A 236 -7.81 -8.80 -10.02
N VAL A 237 -8.04 -7.48 -10.02
CA VAL A 237 -9.13 -6.82 -10.75
C VAL A 237 -8.50 -5.86 -11.75
N PHE A 238 -8.86 -5.99 -13.02
CA PHE A 238 -8.23 -5.21 -14.10
C PHE A 238 -9.26 -4.42 -14.90
N HIS A 239 -8.91 -3.21 -15.30
CA HIS A 239 -9.66 -2.39 -16.24
C HIS A 239 -8.86 -2.27 -17.54
N VAL A 240 -9.49 -2.61 -18.65
CA VAL A 240 -8.79 -2.79 -19.93
C VAL A 240 -9.66 -2.35 -21.10
N GLY A 241 -9.04 -1.71 -22.09
CA GLY A 241 -9.69 -1.29 -23.33
C GLY A 241 -8.79 -0.37 -24.14
N ALA A 242 -8.94 -0.34 -25.47
CA ALA A 242 -8.15 0.51 -26.37
C ALA A 242 -6.62 0.39 -26.24
N GLY A 243 -6.10 -0.72 -25.68
CA GLY A 243 -4.68 -0.93 -25.43
C GLY A 243 -4.20 -0.41 -24.06
N TYR A 244 -5.08 0.18 -23.25
CA TYR A 244 -4.81 0.51 -21.86
C TYR A 244 -5.03 -0.72 -20.96
N PHE A 245 -4.13 -0.91 -19.99
CA PHE A 245 -4.21 -1.95 -18.97
C PHE A 245 -3.97 -1.36 -17.59
N GLY A 246 -4.97 -1.38 -16.72
CA GLY A 246 -4.88 -0.89 -15.34
C GLY A 246 -5.30 -1.97 -14.33
N LYS A 247 -4.64 -2.02 -13.18
CA LYS A 247 -5.04 -2.86 -12.04
C LYS A 247 -5.75 -2.00 -10.99
N LEU A 248 -6.85 -2.50 -10.45
CA LEU A 248 -7.62 -1.87 -9.38
C LEU A 248 -7.37 -2.60 -8.05
N ARG A 249 -7.42 -1.85 -6.95
CA ARG A 249 -7.40 -2.37 -5.59
C ARG A 249 -8.17 -1.45 -4.65
N TRP A 250 -8.62 -2.01 -3.53
CA TRP A 250 -9.21 -1.22 -2.46
C TRP A 250 -8.17 -0.39 -1.72
N GLN A 251 -8.59 0.79 -1.29
CA GLN A 251 -7.86 1.68 -0.41
C GLN A 251 -8.79 2.04 0.75
N ARG A 252 -8.25 2.11 1.96
CA ARG A 252 -8.98 2.50 3.17
C ARG A 252 -8.25 3.65 3.83
N SER A 253 -8.97 4.69 4.25
CA SER A 253 -8.41 5.76 5.09
C SER A 253 -7.80 5.19 6.37
N GLU A 254 -6.94 5.95 7.04
CA GLU A 254 -6.46 5.60 8.38
C GLU A 254 -7.63 5.43 9.37
N GLY A 255 -8.68 6.23 9.18
CA GLY A 255 -9.86 6.26 10.02
C GLY A 255 -9.57 6.87 11.40
N VAL A 256 -10.53 6.72 12.32
CA VAL A 256 -10.43 7.27 13.68
C VAL A 256 -11.17 6.38 14.66
N MET A 257 -10.59 6.14 15.83
CA MET A 257 -11.29 5.55 16.97
C MET A 257 -12.13 6.65 17.65
N LEU A 258 -13.45 6.49 17.66
CA LEU A 258 -14.39 7.46 18.27
C LEU A 258 -15.03 6.97 19.56
N ARG A 259 -14.78 5.70 19.91
CA ARG A 259 -15.24 5.12 21.15
C ARG A 259 -14.59 5.84 22.32
N GLU A 260 -15.35 6.00 23.39
CA GLU A 260 -14.85 6.34 24.72
C GLU A 260 -15.29 5.21 25.64
N LYS A 261 -14.38 4.65 26.45
CA LYS A 261 -14.71 3.48 27.28
C LYS A 261 -15.87 3.81 28.23
N ASN A 262 -16.75 2.85 28.43
CA ASN A 262 -17.95 2.95 29.27
C ASN A 262 -18.95 4.05 28.86
N LYS A 263 -18.83 4.63 27.67
CA LYS A 263 -19.80 5.58 27.13
C LYS A 263 -20.49 5.02 25.90
N VAL A 264 -21.76 5.38 25.76
CA VAL A 264 -22.52 5.11 24.54
C VAL A 264 -21.98 6.02 23.43
N LEU A 265 -21.47 5.42 22.36
CA LEU A 265 -21.08 6.16 21.16
C LEU A 265 -22.33 6.71 20.48
N LYS A 266 -22.46 8.04 20.47
CA LYS A 266 -23.58 8.74 19.82
C LYS A 266 -23.28 9.06 18.36
N ALA A 267 -24.32 9.17 17.53
CA ALA A 267 -24.20 9.48 16.11
C ALA A 267 -23.58 10.87 15.86
N GLU A 268 -23.81 11.84 16.74
CA GLU A 268 -23.23 13.18 16.65
C GLU A 268 -21.70 13.13 16.67
N ARG A 269 -21.10 12.22 17.44
CA ARG A 269 -19.64 12.05 17.48
C ARG A 269 -19.07 11.63 16.13
N VAL A 270 -19.80 10.76 15.40
CA VAL A 270 -19.46 10.35 14.04
C VAL A 270 -19.56 11.53 13.09
N ARG A 271 -20.68 12.27 13.12
CA ARG A 271 -20.89 13.49 12.31
C ARG A 271 -19.77 14.50 12.52
N ASP A 272 -19.44 14.81 13.78
CA ASP A 272 -18.47 15.85 14.14
C ASP A 272 -17.03 15.45 13.77
N ASN A 273 -16.77 14.14 13.59
CA ASN A 273 -15.47 13.61 13.15
C ASN A 273 -15.48 13.06 11.72
N TRP A 274 -16.52 13.34 10.92
CA TRP A 274 -16.66 12.78 9.58
C TRP A 274 -15.46 13.08 8.69
N HIS A 275 -14.92 14.30 8.78
CA HIS A 275 -13.73 14.74 8.06
C HIS A 275 -12.50 13.85 8.31
N ARG A 276 -12.36 13.27 9.51
CA ARG A 276 -11.25 12.36 9.86
C ARG A 276 -11.50 10.94 9.38
N ILE A 277 -12.77 10.51 9.36
CA ILE A 277 -13.17 9.20 8.84
C ILE A 277 -12.90 9.13 7.33
N THR A 278 -13.17 10.22 6.62
CA THR A 278 -13.07 10.29 5.15
C THR A 278 -11.76 10.91 4.65
N ASP A 279 -10.76 11.10 5.51
CA ASP A 279 -9.46 11.63 5.09
C ASP A 279 -8.58 10.53 4.46
N PHE A 280 -8.24 10.69 3.18
CA PHE A 280 -7.37 9.81 2.42
C PHE A 280 -5.93 10.33 2.29
N SER A 281 -5.52 11.33 3.08
CA SER A 281 -4.12 11.77 3.18
C SER A 281 -3.19 10.66 3.70
N LYS A 282 -3.73 9.79 4.57
CA LYS A 282 -3.09 8.57 5.06
C LYS A 282 -3.98 7.36 4.81
N VAL A 283 -3.40 6.32 4.24
CA VAL A 283 -4.16 5.20 3.65
C VAL A 283 -3.50 3.86 3.90
N THR A 284 -4.33 2.83 3.90
CA THR A 284 -3.93 1.42 3.95
C THR A 284 -4.53 0.66 2.76
N TYR A 285 -3.92 -0.47 2.40
CA TYR A 285 -4.38 -1.33 1.31
C TYR A 285 -4.81 -2.67 1.91
N PRO A 286 -6.05 -2.76 2.43
CA PRO A 286 -6.48 -3.91 3.20
C PRO A 286 -6.53 -5.18 2.34
N THR A 287 -6.09 -6.28 2.92
CA THR A 287 -6.19 -7.63 2.38
C THR A 287 -7.21 -8.44 3.19
N ALA A 288 -7.56 -9.65 2.73
CA ALA A 288 -8.47 -10.53 3.48
C ALA A 288 -7.97 -10.83 4.91
N LYS A 289 -6.65 -10.81 5.14
CA LYS A 289 -6.03 -11.01 6.46
C LYS A 289 -6.26 -9.83 7.43
N ASP A 290 -6.57 -8.65 6.90
CA ASP A 290 -6.75 -7.41 7.66
C ASP A 290 -8.21 -7.18 8.11
N SER A 291 -9.11 -8.13 7.81
CA SER A 291 -10.56 -8.02 8.00
C SER A 291 -10.97 -7.63 9.43
N SER A 292 -10.91 -8.57 10.37
CA SER A 292 -11.33 -8.34 11.76
C SER A 292 -10.15 -7.98 12.69
N SER A 293 -8.96 -8.47 12.36
CA SER A 293 -7.73 -8.28 13.14
C SER A 293 -7.36 -6.80 13.30
N PHE A 294 -7.60 -5.99 12.26
CA PHE A 294 -7.34 -4.56 12.30
C PHE A 294 -8.20 -3.83 13.33
N ILE A 295 -9.51 -4.12 13.38
CA ILE A 295 -10.42 -3.48 14.34
C ILE A 295 -10.11 -3.94 15.77
N ILE A 296 -9.84 -5.23 15.97
CA ILE A 296 -9.43 -5.78 17.28
C ILE A 296 -8.13 -5.12 17.75
N LYS A 297 -7.15 -4.93 16.86
CA LYS A 297 -5.91 -4.24 17.17
C LYS A 297 -6.18 -2.79 17.59
N LYS A 298 -6.99 -2.05 16.82
CA LYS A 298 -7.38 -0.67 17.17
C LYS A 298 -8.08 -0.58 18.52
N LEU A 299 -8.95 -1.54 18.85
CA LEU A 299 -9.58 -1.63 20.17
C LEU A 299 -8.54 -1.85 21.29
N LYS A 300 -7.61 -2.78 21.10
CA LYS A 300 -6.54 -3.04 22.08
C LYS A 300 -5.63 -1.82 22.25
N ASP A 301 -5.25 -1.17 21.16
CA ASP A 301 -4.42 0.03 21.18
C ASP A 301 -5.14 1.18 21.92
N ASP A 302 -6.47 1.29 21.76
CA ASP A 302 -7.35 2.24 22.45
C ASP A 302 -7.47 1.92 23.96
N ASP A 303 -7.70 0.65 24.32
CA ASP A 303 -7.73 0.20 25.73
C ASP A 303 -6.37 0.43 26.43
N LEU A 304 -5.26 0.32 25.71
CA LEU A 304 -3.93 0.68 26.20
C LEU A 304 -3.73 2.20 26.35
N SER A 305 -4.51 3.02 25.65
CA SER A 305 -4.41 4.49 25.72
C SER A 305 -5.23 5.11 26.86
N GLU A 306 -6.29 4.43 27.33
CA GLU A 306 -7.17 4.90 28.41
C GLU A 306 -6.95 4.23 29.78
N ASN A 307 -6.08 3.21 29.90
CA ASN A 307 -5.70 2.62 31.20
C ASN A 307 -4.69 3.47 32.00
N THR A 308 -4.78 4.79 31.90
CA THR A 308 -4.06 5.72 32.77
C THR A 308 -5.03 6.80 33.24
N SER A 309 -5.86 6.45 34.22
CA SER A 309 -6.28 7.46 35.20
C SER A 309 -5.01 7.92 35.93
N LEU A 310 -4.91 9.21 36.27
CA LEU A 310 -3.76 9.76 37.03
C LEU A 310 -3.51 9.03 38.36
N GLU A 311 -4.53 8.32 38.86
CA GLU A 311 -4.51 7.54 40.10
C GLU A 311 -4.00 6.09 39.91
N ASP A 312 -4.13 5.53 38.70
CA ASP A 312 -3.64 4.18 38.35
C ASP A 312 -2.31 4.19 37.57
N ILE A 313 -1.74 5.37 37.30
CA ILE A 313 -0.42 5.47 36.68
C ILE A 313 0.58 4.89 37.66
N ASN A 314 1.30 3.85 37.23
CA ASN A 314 2.53 3.49 37.91
C ASN A 314 3.41 4.74 37.92
N GLN A 315 3.57 5.39 39.08
CA GLN A 315 4.38 6.60 39.22
C GLN A 315 5.86 6.35 38.84
N ASN A 316 6.22 5.09 38.61
CA ASN A 316 7.51 4.66 38.10
C ASN A 316 7.55 4.43 36.57
N ASP A 317 6.49 4.74 35.81
CA ASP A 317 6.46 4.69 34.33
C ASP A 317 6.40 6.11 33.73
N PRO A 318 7.55 6.67 33.32
CA PRO A 318 7.66 8.04 32.81
C PRO A 318 6.96 8.24 31.46
N VAL A 319 6.79 7.18 30.66
CA VAL A 319 6.23 7.25 29.31
C VAL A 319 4.71 7.42 29.37
N ALA A 320 4.08 6.79 30.35
CA ALA A 320 2.65 6.94 30.61
C ALA A 320 2.31 8.35 31.11
N LEU A 321 3.13 8.93 31.99
CA LEU A 321 2.98 10.30 32.50
C LEU A 321 3.12 11.37 31.39
N SER A 322 4.09 11.20 30.50
CA SER A 322 4.37 12.16 29.41
C SER A 322 3.22 12.31 28.40
N LYS A 323 2.51 11.23 28.10
CA LYS A 323 1.41 11.23 27.11
C LYS A 323 0.14 11.95 27.58
N ALA A 324 -0.03 12.10 28.89
CA ALA A 324 -1.24 12.70 29.49
C ALA A 324 -1.18 14.25 29.59
N TYR A 325 0.00 14.86 29.37
CA TYR A 325 0.21 16.27 29.65
C TYR A 325 -0.06 17.19 28.44
N LYS A 326 -0.88 18.24 28.64
CA LYS A 326 -1.05 19.35 27.68
C LYS A 326 -0.85 20.68 28.40
N ALA A 327 0.20 21.42 28.08
CA ALA A 327 0.52 22.69 28.73
C ALA A 327 0.01 23.92 27.96
N ALA A 328 -0.54 24.89 28.69
CA ALA A 328 -0.61 26.29 28.26
C ALA A 328 0.75 26.97 28.49
N PRO A 329 1.12 28.02 27.73
CA PRO A 329 2.39 28.71 27.93
C PRO A 329 2.40 29.44 29.29
N MET A 330 3.46 29.21 30.06
CA MET A 330 3.74 29.86 31.35
C MET A 330 5.19 30.31 31.38
N GLU A 331 5.44 31.45 32.03
CA GLU A 331 6.79 31.88 32.43
C GLU A 331 7.07 31.39 33.86
N PHE A 332 8.30 30.95 34.12
CA PHE A 332 8.73 30.39 35.40
C PHE A 332 10.12 30.89 35.79
N ASP A 333 10.33 31.12 37.08
CA ASP A 333 11.63 31.18 37.74
C ASP A 333 11.94 29.81 38.38
N TYR A 334 13.17 29.32 38.26
CA TYR A 334 13.55 27.95 38.66
C TYR A 334 14.96 27.87 39.27
N THR A 335 15.19 26.84 40.09
CA THR A 335 16.49 26.47 40.68
C THR A 335 16.98 25.12 40.15
N GLU A 336 18.21 24.71 40.50
CA GLU A 336 18.75 23.39 40.16
C GLU A 336 17.96 22.20 40.75
N LYS A 337 17.05 22.45 41.71
CA LYS A 337 16.13 21.44 42.25
C LYS A 337 14.87 21.22 41.40
N ASP A 338 14.58 22.16 40.50
CA ASP A 338 13.35 22.19 39.71
C ASP A 338 13.52 21.61 38.31
N ALA A 339 14.65 20.96 38.02
CA ALA A 339 14.95 20.35 36.73
C ALA A 339 15.18 18.83 36.80
N ILE A 340 14.99 18.14 35.67
CA ILE A 340 15.34 16.73 35.50
C ILE A 340 16.33 16.53 34.35
N LEU A 341 17.10 15.46 34.43
CA LEU A 341 17.83 14.88 33.31
C LEU A 341 17.08 13.64 32.84
N TYR A 342 16.51 13.71 31.64
CA TYR A 342 15.79 12.61 31.02
C TYR A 342 16.69 11.90 30.01
N ALA A 343 16.92 10.59 30.20
CA ALA A 343 17.78 9.78 29.34
C ALA A 343 16.93 8.80 28.53
N LEU A 344 16.83 9.00 27.21
CA LEU A 344 16.10 8.11 26.31
C LEU A 344 17.06 7.31 25.43
N GLY A 345 16.91 5.98 25.44
CA GLY A 345 17.58 5.06 24.53
C GLY A 345 16.66 4.62 23.40
N VAL A 346 17.16 4.64 22.17
CA VAL A 346 16.42 4.25 20.95
C VAL A 346 17.26 3.24 20.17
N GLU A 347 16.67 2.09 19.83
CA GLU A 347 17.25 1.10 18.94
C GLU A 347 16.58 1.18 17.56
N THR A 348 17.37 1.10 16.50
CA THR A 348 16.90 1.13 15.10
C THR A 348 17.22 -0.19 14.44
N PHE A 349 16.25 -0.76 13.72
CA PHE A 349 16.35 -2.04 13.01
C PHE A 349 16.03 -1.85 11.53
N ASP A 350 16.64 -2.65 10.66
CA ASP A 350 16.31 -2.69 9.23
C ASP A 350 15.05 -3.54 8.93
N GLU A 351 14.70 -3.67 7.65
CA GLU A 351 13.52 -4.43 7.21
C GLU A 351 13.61 -5.95 7.49
N ASN A 352 14.82 -6.47 7.71
CA ASN A 352 15.07 -7.87 8.05
C ASN A 352 15.07 -8.11 9.57
N GLY A 353 15.05 -7.03 10.36
CA GLY A 353 15.10 -7.06 11.82
C GLY A 353 16.51 -6.98 12.41
N ASP A 354 17.52 -6.67 11.61
CA ASP A 354 18.90 -6.51 12.09
C ASP A 354 19.11 -5.12 12.71
N LYS A 355 19.79 -5.07 13.86
CA LYS A 355 20.04 -3.81 14.58
C LYS A 355 21.06 -2.95 13.84
N VAL A 356 20.62 -1.76 13.41
CA VAL A 356 21.40 -0.77 12.66
C VAL A 356 22.10 0.22 13.59
N ALA A 357 21.39 0.73 14.61
CA ALA A 357 21.94 1.77 15.49
C ALA A 357 21.34 1.75 16.89
N PHE A 358 22.08 2.33 17.83
CA PHE A 358 21.58 2.72 19.15
C PHE A 358 21.88 4.21 19.36
N ASN A 359 20.86 4.97 19.76
CA ASN A 359 20.96 6.38 20.08
C ASN A 359 20.57 6.60 21.55
N GLN A 360 21.37 7.36 22.29
CA GLN A 360 20.99 7.87 23.61
C GLN A 360 21.09 9.39 23.63
N HIS A 361 19.96 10.07 23.81
CA HIS A 361 19.94 11.51 24.08
C HIS A 361 19.56 11.80 25.52
N ILE A 362 20.12 12.87 26.06
CA ILE A 362 19.93 13.33 27.43
C ILE A 362 19.37 14.74 27.38
N ASP A 363 18.12 14.90 27.82
CA ASP A 363 17.44 16.19 27.81
C ASP A 363 17.43 16.79 29.21
N PHE A 364 17.69 18.10 29.29
CA PHE A 364 17.55 18.87 30.51
C PHE A 364 16.20 19.59 30.49
N ILE A 365 15.28 19.15 31.33
CA ILE A 365 13.91 19.66 31.35
C ILE A 365 13.71 20.46 32.63
N VAL A 366 13.60 21.77 32.45
CA VAL A 366 13.34 22.73 33.53
C VAL A 366 11.85 22.71 33.89
N GLY A 367 11.54 22.81 35.18
CA GLY A 367 10.18 22.83 35.73
C GLY A 367 9.60 21.44 36.04
N ALA A 368 10.33 20.37 35.73
CA ALA A 368 9.91 18.99 35.95
C ALA A 368 10.59 18.32 37.16
N GLY A 369 11.36 19.08 37.95
CA GLY A 369 12.11 18.59 39.11
C GLY A 369 11.25 18.17 40.31
N ASN A 370 11.89 17.99 41.48
CA ASN A 370 11.25 17.56 42.74
C ASN A 370 10.45 16.24 42.71
N PHE A 371 10.61 15.42 41.67
CA PHE A 371 9.94 14.12 41.51
C PHE A 371 10.50 12.98 42.39
N GLY A 372 11.42 13.27 43.32
CA GLY A 372 12.02 12.28 44.22
C GLY A 372 13.03 11.32 43.57
N GLY A 373 13.41 11.54 42.30
CA GLY A 373 14.35 10.68 41.58
C GLY A 373 15.79 10.76 42.07
N LYS A 374 16.58 9.74 41.70
CA LYS A 374 18.02 9.70 42.01
C LYS A 374 18.75 10.83 41.29
N LYS A 375 19.70 11.49 41.98
CA LYS A 375 20.58 12.52 41.40
C LYS A 375 21.55 11.98 40.34
N THR A 376 21.67 10.65 40.22
CA THR A 376 22.56 9.96 39.29
C THR A 376 21.86 8.73 38.70
N SER A 377 22.17 8.38 37.46
CA SER A 377 21.64 7.19 36.78
C SER A 377 22.76 6.35 36.17
N SER A 378 22.74 5.04 36.42
CA SER A 378 23.65 4.07 35.82
C SER A 378 23.35 3.79 34.35
N ALA A 379 22.20 4.25 33.84
CA ALA A 379 21.82 4.09 32.43
C ALA A 379 22.49 5.12 31.52
N ILE A 380 23.02 6.22 32.07
CA ILE A 380 23.63 7.30 31.29
C ILE A 380 25.06 6.92 30.94
N VAL A 381 25.38 6.89 29.65
CA VAL A 381 26.78 6.80 29.19
C VAL A 381 27.48 8.12 29.52
N PRO A 382 28.54 8.14 30.35
CA PRO A 382 29.19 9.37 30.77
C PRO A 382 29.98 10.02 29.63
N VAL A 383 30.10 11.33 29.66
CA VAL A 383 31.05 12.07 28.82
C VAL A 383 32.43 11.94 29.45
N ALA A 384 33.46 11.71 28.63
CA ALA A 384 34.83 11.63 29.10
C ALA A 384 35.53 12.98 28.93
N ASN A 385 36.36 13.36 29.92
CA ASN A 385 37.22 14.53 29.79
C ASN A 385 38.40 14.21 28.87
N HIS A 386 38.82 15.17 28.05
CA HIS A 386 40.03 15.04 27.26
C HIS A 386 41.28 15.10 28.18
N PRO A 387 42.44 14.58 27.74
CA PRO A 387 43.69 14.68 28.48
C PRO A 387 44.10 16.13 28.75
N SER A 388 44.69 16.39 29.92
CA SER A 388 45.24 17.71 30.31
C SER A 388 46.62 17.97 29.66
N ARG A 389 46.65 18.00 28.33
CA ARG A 389 47.80 18.33 27.47
C ARG A 389 47.32 19.04 26.21
N ASP A 390 48.25 19.55 25.40
CA ASP A 390 47.91 20.16 24.12
C ASP A 390 47.25 19.16 23.14
N PRO A 391 46.34 19.63 22.28
CA PRO A 391 45.67 18.78 21.28
C PRO A 391 46.65 18.27 20.22
N ASP A 392 46.47 17.01 19.82
CA ASP A 392 47.24 16.39 18.75
C ASP A 392 46.88 16.97 17.37
N ALA A 393 45.65 17.47 17.22
CA ALA A 393 45.17 18.10 16.01
C ALA A 393 44.11 19.16 16.27
N SER A 394 44.02 20.14 15.38
CA SER A 394 42.96 21.14 15.35
C SER A 394 42.49 21.34 13.92
N MET A 395 41.19 21.49 13.72
CA MET A 395 40.58 21.82 12.43
C MET A 395 39.56 22.94 12.57
N GLU A 396 39.44 23.76 11.53
CA GLU A 396 38.51 24.89 11.47
C GLU A 396 37.59 24.78 10.27
N GLU A 397 36.32 25.13 10.47
CA GLU A 397 35.33 25.20 9.41
C GLU A 397 34.35 26.35 9.69
N LYS A 398 34.20 27.25 8.71
CA LYS A 398 33.21 28.32 8.78
C LYS A 398 31.86 27.79 8.32
N THR A 399 30.85 27.88 9.19
CA THR A 399 29.47 27.53 8.83
C THR A 399 28.87 28.59 7.89
N SER A 400 27.93 28.21 7.03
CA SER A 400 27.16 29.19 6.27
C SER A 400 26.21 29.96 7.18
N ILE A 401 25.83 31.19 6.78
CA ILE A 401 24.73 31.91 7.44
C ILE A 401 23.39 31.15 7.30
N ASP A 402 23.25 30.33 6.25
CA ASP A 402 22.08 29.50 6.00
C ASP A 402 22.19 28.10 6.61
N GLN A 403 23.23 27.81 7.42
CA GLN A 403 23.53 26.46 7.88
C GLN A 403 22.36 25.81 8.63
N ALA A 404 21.66 26.58 9.48
CA ALA A 404 20.49 26.09 10.21
C ALA A 404 19.27 25.88 9.30
N ALA A 405 19.11 26.73 8.28
CA ALA A 405 18.04 26.62 7.28
C ALA A 405 18.21 25.37 6.40
N LEU A 406 19.45 25.02 6.08
CA LEU A 406 19.79 23.81 5.33
C LEU A 406 19.64 22.56 6.21
N TYR A 407 20.22 22.57 7.42
CA TYR A 407 20.25 21.39 8.29
C TYR A 407 18.85 20.92 8.69
N ARG A 408 17.92 21.84 9.00
CA ARG A 408 16.54 21.51 9.40
C ARG A 408 15.76 20.69 8.37
N LEU A 409 16.14 20.74 7.09
CA LEU A 409 15.54 19.91 6.04
C LEU A 409 15.79 18.41 6.24
N SER A 410 16.74 18.06 7.11
CA SER A 410 17.06 16.68 7.49
C SER A 410 16.10 16.10 8.54
N GLY A 411 15.09 16.85 9.00
CA GLY A 411 14.00 16.33 9.83
C GLY A 411 13.82 16.98 11.21
N ASP A 412 14.54 18.05 11.54
CA ASP A 412 14.32 18.84 12.78
C ASP A 412 13.72 20.21 12.44
N PRO A 413 12.38 20.35 12.43
CA PRO A 413 11.72 21.58 12.02
C PRO A 413 11.62 22.65 13.11
N ASN A 414 12.23 22.46 14.30
CA ASN A 414 12.05 23.34 15.46
C ASN A 414 12.25 24.83 15.09
N PRO A 415 11.22 25.70 15.29
CA PRO A 415 11.27 27.11 14.88
C PRO A 415 12.39 27.92 15.55
N LEU A 416 12.92 27.48 16.69
CA LEU A 416 14.07 28.06 17.39
C LEU A 416 15.27 28.33 16.47
N HIS A 417 15.45 27.49 15.45
CA HIS A 417 16.61 27.54 14.55
C HIS A 417 16.41 28.42 13.31
N ILE A 418 15.24 29.05 13.13
CA ILE A 418 14.96 29.86 11.94
C ILE A 418 14.09 31.10 12.17
N ASP A 419 13.13 31.08 13.11
CA ASP A 419 12.25 32.23 13.39
C ASP A 419 12.83 33.06 14.54
N PRO A 420 13.28 34.31 14.31
CA PRO A 420 13.81 35.19 15.35
C PRO A 420 12.82 35.44 16.49
N ARG A 421 11.52 35.49 16.22
CA ARG A 421 10.49 35.73 17.25
C ARG A 421 10.34 34.52 18.16
N PHE A 422 10.50 33.30 17.63
CA PHE A 422 10.46 32.10 18.44
C PHE A 422 11.75 31.91 19.22
N ALA A 423 12.90 32.20 18.59
CA ALA A 423 14.20 32.16 19.27
C ALA A 423 14.25 33.10 20.48
N ALA A 424 13.67 34.30 20.36
CA ALA A 424 13.55 35.26 21.46
C ALA A 424 12.79 34.71 22.66
N LYS A 425 11.73 33.90 22.44
CA LYS A 425 10.99 33.25 23.54
C LYS A 425 11.84 32.23 24.31
N GLY A 426 12.85 31.64 23.66
CA GLY A 426 13.82 30.75 24.28
C GLY A 426 15.02 31.49 24.91
N GLY A 427 14.98 32.82 25.00
CA GLY A 427 16.06 33.64 25.56
C GLY A 427 17.20 33.97 24.57
N TRP A 428 17.04 33.67 23.28
CA TRP A 428 18.08 33.89 22.28
C TRP A 428 17.85 35.16 21.46
N LYS A 429 18.88 35.97 21.29
CA LYS A 429 18.81 37.21 20.48
C LYS A 429 18.62 36.93 18.99
N THR A 430 19.12 35.80 18.52
CA THR A 430 19.03 35.35 17.12
C THR A 430 18.83 33.83 17.09
N PRO A 431 18.29 33.27 15.99
CA PRO A 431 18.24 31.83 15.81
C PRO A 431 19.64 31.19 15.95
N ILE A 432 19.70 30.10 16.70
CA ILE A 432 20.95 29.35 16.93
C ILE A 432 21.01 28.15 15.97
N LEU A 433 22.22 27.69 15.66
CA LEU A 433 22.44 26.45 14.93
C LEU A 433 22.06 25.24 15.80
N HIS A 434 21.51 24.19 15.18
CA HIS A 434 21.22 22.92 15.86
C HIS A 434 22.49 22.35 16.48
N GLY A 435 22.46 21.93 17.74
CA GLY A 435 23.61 21.28 18.38
C GLY A 435 24.07 20.03 17.61
N LEU A 436 23.12 19.24 17.10
CA LEU A 436 23.40 18.08 16.24
C LEU A 436 24.09 18.45 14.92
N CYS A 437 23.89 19.67 14.40
CA CYS A 437 24.62 20.15 13.23
C CYS A 437 26.09 20.41 13.59
N THR A 438 26.37 21.12 14.69
CA THR A 438 27.73 21.34 15.20
C THR A 438 28.44 20.02 15.50
N PHE A 439 27.72 19.05 16.08
CA PHE A 439 28.18 17.70 16.28
C PHE A 439 28.59 17.01 14.97
N GLY A 440 27.80 17.15 13.90
CA GLY A 440 28.14 16.64 12.58
C GLY A 440 29.45 17.22 12.04
N HIS A 441 29.68 18.53 12.19
CA HIS A 441 30.94 19.17 11.84
C HIS A 441 32.13 18.61 12.65
N ALA A 442 31.97 18.47 13.97
CA ALA A 442 33.00 17.93 14.84
C ALA A 442 33.39 16.49 14.46
N VAL A 443 32.40 15.63 14.20
CA VAL A 443 32.64 14.26 13.74
C VAL A 443 33.34 14.24 12.38
N ARG A 444 32.94 15.10 11.43
CA ARG A 444 33.64 15.23 10.13
C ARG A 444 35.10 15.60 10.29
N HIS A 445 35.44 16.53 11.20
CA HIS A 445 36.84 16.86 11.49
C HIS A 445 37.62 15.65 12.02
N VAL A 446 37.05 14.92 12.98
CA VAL A 446 37.67 13.70 13.53
C VAL A 446 37.89 12.65 12.44
N MET A 447 36.87 12.37 11.62
CA MET A 447 36.95 11.37 10.56
C MET A 447 37.92 11.79 9.45
N THR A 448 37.95 13.08 9.10
CA THR A 448 38.92 13.60 8.12
C THR A 448 40.35 13.44 8.65
N LYS A 449 40.58 13.75 9.93
CA LYS A 449 41.92 13.77 10.49
C LYS A 449 42.47 12.39 10.83
N PHE A 450 41.65 11.51 11.39
CA PHE A 450 42.11 10.24 11.98
C PHE A 450 41.63 8.99 11.24
N ALA A 451 40.74 9.12 10.25
CA ALA A 451 40.16 7.98 9.55
C ALA A 451 40.14 8.14 8.02
N ASN A 452 40.76 9.18 7.44
CA ASN A 452 40.70 9.48 6.00
C ASN A 452 39.26 9.47 5.44
N ASN A 453 38.29 9.88 6.25
CA ASN A 453 36.84 9.81 5.96
C ASN A 453 36.28 8.40 5.70
N ASP A 454 36.96 7.34 6.12
CA ASP A 454 36.42 5.98 6.12
C ASP A 454 35.41 5.80 7.26
N MET A 455 34.12 5.84 6.91
CA MET A 455 33.02 5.69 7.86
C MET A 455 32.90 4.28 8.44
N SER A 456 33.53 3.26 7.85
CA SER A 456 33.54 1.90 8.42
C SER A 456 34.30 1.82 9.75
N LEU A 457 35.19 2.78 10.00
CA LEU A 457 35.96 2.91 11.24
C LEU A 457 35.19 3.64 12.36
N PHE A 458 34.06 4.27 12.04
CA PHE A 458 33.24 4.97 13.02
C PHE A 458 32.45 3.97 13.88
N LYS A 459 32.69 3.96 15.19
CA LYS A 459 32.01 3.04 16.12
C LYS A 459 30.93 3.69 16.96
N CYS A 460 31.26 4.78 17.63
CA CYS A 460 30.36 5.49 18.54
C CYS A 460 30.90 6.88 18.84
N VAL A 461 30.03 7.76 19.32
CA VAL A 461 30.40 9.10 19.75
C VAL A 461 29.49 9.55 20.89
N LYS A 462 30.04 10.31 21.83
CA LYS A 462 29.32 10.89 22.96
C LYS A 462 29.72 12.35 23.09
N VAL A 463 28.74 13.23 23.18
CA VAL A 463 28.95 14.67 23.33
C VAL A 463 28.04 15.24 24.41
N ARG A 464 28.40 16.44 24.89
CA ARG A 464 27.55 17.33 25.66
C ARG A 464 27.57 18.69 24.97
N PHE A 465 26.39 19.22 24.65
CA PHE A 465 26.26 20.57 24.13
C PHE A 465 26.34 21.54 25.30
N VAL A 466 27.35 22.42 25.29
CA VAL A 466 27.63 23.32 26.42
C VAL A 466 27.32 24.78 26.13
N LYS A 467 27.32 25.18 24.84
CA LYS A 467 27.10 26.56 24.40
C LYS A 467 26.41 26.58 23.03
N PRO A 468 25.60 27.62 22.73
CA PRO A 468 25.02 27.82 21.41
C PRO A 468 26.09 28.16 20.37
N VAL A 469 25.81 27.84 19.11
CA VAL A 469 26.55 28.31 17.93
C VAL A 469 25.61 29.13 17.07
N LEU A 470 26.07 30.24 16.51
CA LEU A 470 25.31 31.01 15.54
C LEU A 470 25.70 30.59 14.12
N PRO A 471 24.75 30.44 13.18
CA PRO A 471 25.08 30.27 11.76
C PRO A 471 26.01 31.39 11.26
N GLY A 472 27.01 31.04 10.46
CA GLY A 472 28.04 31.97 9.99
C GLY A 472 29.32 32.00 10.84
N GLN A 473 29.29 31.43 12.05
CA GLN A 473 30.47 31.36 12.92
C GLN A 473 31.45 30.27 12.47
N THR A 474 32.72 30.48 12.80
CA THR A 474 33.80 29.49 12.59
C THR A 474 33.88 28.54 13.77
N LEU A 475 33.76 27.26 13.49
CA LEU A 475 33.95 26.18 14.44
C LEU A 475 35.41 25.73 14.42
N ARG A 476 36.05 25.66 15.59
CA ARG A 476 37.34 25.02 15.78
C ARG A 476 37.14 23.75 16.59
N THR A 477 37.60 22.61 16.07
CA THR A 477 37.57 21.33 16.78
C THR A 477 38.99 20.92 17.13
N GLN A 478 39.29 20.86 18.43
CA GLN A 478 40.53 20.34 18.98
C GLN A 478 40.35 18.86 19.29
N MET A 479 41.38 18.06 19.02
CA MET A 479 41.31 16.60 19.07
C MET A 479 42.55 16.01 19.74
N TRP A 480 42.34 15.02 20.61
CA TRP A 480 43.37 14.27 21.32
C TRP A 480 43.17 12.77 21.08
N GLN A 481 44.22 12.08 20.63
CA GLN A 481 44.21 10.66 20.36
C GLN A 481 44.80 9.88 21.55
N GLU A 482 44.02 8.93 22.07
CA GLU A 482 44.47 7.95 23.06
C GLU A 482 44.09 6.54 22.53
N GLY A 483 45.06 5.86 21.94
CA GLY A 483 44.84 4.60 21.24
C GLY A 483 43.79 4.73 20.14
N ARG A 484 42.67 4.01 20.29
CA ARG A 484 41.53 4.02 19.35
C ARG A 484 40.47 5.08 19.66
N ARG A 485 40.60 5.81 20.76
CA ARG A 485 39.64 6.85 21.16
C ARG A 485 40.19 8.22 20.78
N ILE A 486 39.38 8.99 20.05
CA ILE A 486 39.64 10.41 19.80
C ILE A 486 38.73 11.22 20.73
N PHE A 487 39.32 11.92 21.68
CA PHE A 487 38.64 12.96 22.45
C PHE A 487 38.60 14.21 21.60
N PHE A 488 37.52 14.98 21.68
CA PHE A 488 37.44 16.25 20.99
C PHE A 488 36.62 17.27 21.77
N GLU A 489 36.95 18.54 21.54
CA GLU A 489 36.19 19.68 22.00
C GLU A 489 36.01 20.64 20.82
N THR A 490 34.79 21.12 20.63
CA THR A 490 34.46 22.08 19.58
C THR A 490 34.04 23.40 20.19
N MET A 491 34.66 24.47 19.71
CA MET A 491 34.43 25.83 20.18
C MET A 491 34.21 26.77 19.01
N VAL A 492 33.52 27.90 19.27
CA VAL A 492 33.43 29.01 18.34
C VAL A 492 34.71 29.82 18.42
N GLN A 493 35.39 29.98 17.30
CA GLN A 493 36.55 30.85 17.22
C GLN A 493 36.09 32.31 17.25
N GLN A 494 36.58 33.08 18.23
CA GLN A 494 36.37 34.52 18.25
C GLN A 494 37.25 35.18 17.18
N ALA A 495 36.72 36.16 16.48
CA ALA A 495 37.53 37.01 15.61
C ALA A 495 38.58 37.73 16.47
N ILE A 496 39.85 37.62 16.11
CA ILE A 496 40.90 38.44 16.73
C ILE A 496 40.68 39.88 16.27
N LEU A 497 40.07 40.71 17.12
CA LEU A 497 40.10 42.17 16.97
C LEU A 497 41.46 42.64 17.50
N VAL A 498 42.47 42.72 16.63
CA VAL A 498 43.72 43.40 16.98
C VAL A 498 43.45 44.90 16.93
N ASN A 499 43.45 45.56 18.09
CA ASN A 499 43.74 46.98 18.17
C ASN A 499 45.26 47.15 18.08
N PHE A 500 45.74 47.76 17.00
CA PHE A 500 46.97 48.54 17.07
C PHE A 500 46.59 49.93 17.56
N ILE A 501 47.33 50.44 18.55
CA ILE A 501 47.32 51.85 18.95
C ILE A 501 47.88 52.68 17.80
#